data_AF-A0AAU9LVP7-F1
#
_entry.id   AF-A0AAU9LVP7-F1
#
_cell.length_a   1.000
_cell.length_b   1.000
_cell.length_c   1.000
_cell.angle_alpha   90.00
_cell.angle_beta   90.00
_cell.angle_gamma   90.00
#
_symmetry.space_group_name_H-M   'P 1'
#
loop_
_entity.id
_entity.type
_entity.pdbx_description
1 polymer ?
#
loop_
_entity_poly.entity_id
_entity_poly.type
_entity_poly.pdbx_seq_one_letter_code
_entity_poly.pdbx_strand_id
1 'polypeptide(L)'
;MSRIGIRMLIGQHVALHEPNPPSDRIGSIHAKMSPVEVERHASEDARSVCLCEYGSAPDVKVYGDPDFIFPYVPTHLHLMVFELVKNSLCAVEERIMDLEKLAPPIRIIG
;
A
#
# COMPACT_ATOMS: atom_id res chain seq x y z
N MET A 1 -11.99 -20.97 5.74
CA MET A 1 -11.60 -20.32 7.01
C MET A 1 -11.24 -18.86 6.77
N SER A 2 -11.77 -17.93 7.58
CA SER A 2 -11.60 -16.48 7.40
C SER A 2 -10.23 -15.97 7.93
N ARG A 3 -9.14 -16.20 7.17
CA ARG A 3 -7.75 -15.87 7.55
C ARG A 3 -7.54 -14.39 7.92
N ILE A 4 -8.14 -13.46 7.20
CA ILE A 4 -8.02 -12.02 7.45
C ILE A 4 -8.71 -11.64 8.76
N GLY A 5 -9.94 -12.11 8.97
CA GLY A 5 -10.71 -11.82 10.19
C GLY A 5 -10.03 -12.34 11.46
N ILE A 6 -9.47 -13.55 11.42
CA ILE A 6 -8.73 -14.12 12.55
C ILE A 6 -7.48 -13.28 12.87
N ARG A 7 -6.69 -12.90 11.85
CA ARG A 7 -5.51 -12.04 12.04
C ARG A 7 -5.88 -10.66 12.57
N MET A 8 -6.99 -10.09 12.11
CA MET A 8 -7.50 -8.82 12.61
C MET A 8 -7.84 -8.90 14.10
N LEU A 9 -8.58 -9.92 14.53
CA LEU A 9 -8.98 -10.07 15.94
C LEU A 9 -7.77 -10.30 16.86
N ILE A 10 -6.83 -11.18 16.46
CA ILE A 10 -5.61 -11.44 17.23
C ILE A 10 -4.74 -10.19 17.28
N GLY A 11 -4.50 -9.55 16.12
CA GLY A 11 -3.69 -8.34 16.04
C GLY A 11 -4.27 -7.20 16.88
N GLN A 12 -5.59 -7.01 16.83
CA GLN A 12 -6.27 -6.04 17.66
C GLN A 12 -6.10 -6.32 19.15
N HIS A 13 -6.26 -7.59 19.57
CA HIS A 13 -6.07 -7.97 20.97
C HIS A 13 -4.66 -7.67 21.45
N VAL A 14 -3.64 -8.03 20.66
CA VAL A 14 -2.23 -7.75 21.00
C VAL A 14 -1.97 -6.25 21.05
N ALA A 15 -2.37 -5.50 20.02
CA ALA A 15 -2.12 -4.06 19.92
C ALA A 15 -2.80 -3.26 21.04
N LEU A 16 -3.95 -3.70 21.54
CA LEU A 16 -4.61 -3.09 22.70
C LEU A 16 -3.84 -3.25 24.02
N HIS A 17 -2.90 -4.20 24.09
CA HIS A 17 -2.07 -4.43 25.29
C HIS A 17 -0.68 -3.79 25.17
N GLU A 18 -0.39 -3.05 24.10
CA GLU A 18 0.87 -2.33 23.97
C GLU A 18 0.95 -1.18 24.99
N PRO A 19 2.06 -1.06 25.76
CA PRO A 19 2.21 0.02 26.71
C PRO A 19 2.44 1.35 25.97
N ASN A 20 1.70 2.39 26.36
CA ASN A 20 1.78 3.74 25.79
C ASN A 20 1.49 3.81 24.27
N PRO A 21 0.28 3.40 23.82
CA PRO A 21 -0.07 3.50 22.42
C PRO A 21 -0.14 4.97 21.97
N PRO A 22 0.12 5.26 20.68
CA PRO A 22 -0.13 6.58 20.11
C PRO A 22 -1.59 7.03 20.32
N SER A 23 -1.81 8.31 20.60
CA SER A 23 -3.14 8.85 20.95
C SER A 23 -4.18 8.73 19.83
N ASP A 24 -3.73 8.55 18.58
CA ASP A 24 -4.54 8.39 17.39
C ASP A 24 -4.75 6.92 16.99
N ARG A 25 -4.27 5.96 17.78
CA ARG A 25 -4.42 4.53 17.51
C ARG A 25 -5.25 3.81 18.56
N ILE A 26 -6.17 2.96 18.10
CA ILE A 26 -6.97 2.07 18.91
C ILE A 26 -6.66 0.63 18.48
N GLY A 27 -5.66 0.04 19.13
CA GLY A 27 -5.06 -1.21 18.66
C GLY A 27 -4.52 -1.05 17.24
N SER A 28 -5.00 -1.87 16.30
CA SER A 28 -4.59 -1.84 14.89
C SER A 28 -5.29 -0.76 14.05
N ILE A 29 -6.27 -0.05 14.62
CA ILE A 29 -7.04 0.98 13.92
C ILE A 29 -6.37 2.34 14.14
N HIS A 30 -6.11 3.07 13.06
CA HIS A 30 -5.63 4.45 13.09
C HIS A 30 -6.81 5.39 12.84
N ALA A 31 -7.13 6.24 13.81
CA ALA A 31 -8.33 7.09 13.80
C ALA A 31 -8.25 8.26 12.80
N LYS A 32 -7.04 8.66 12.40
CA LYS A 32 -6.77 9.77 11.48
C LYS A 32 -5.75 9.34 10.43
N MET A 33 -6.04 8.24 9.73
CA MET A 33 -5.15 7.75 8.68
C MET A 33 -5.29 8.60 7.42
N SER A 34 -4.14 9.03 6.86
CA SER A 34 -4.07 9.63 5.53
C SER A 34 -3.91 8.51 4.48
N PRO A 35 -4.85 8.36 3.54
CA PRO A 35 -4.79 7.32 2.51
C PRO A 35 -3.64 7.56 1.53
N VAL A 36 -3.40 8.83 1.18
CA VAL A 36 -2.33 9.25 0.27
C VAL A 36 -0.97 8.78 0.80
N GLU A 37 -0.71 8.92 2.10
CA GLU A 37 0.54 8.45 2.71
C GLU A 37 0.68 6.93 2.67
N VAL A 38 -0.42 6.20 2.93
CA VAL A 38 -0.42 4.73 2.86
C VAL A 38 -0.22 4.24 1.42
N GLU A 39 -0.85 4.90 0.46
CA GLU A 39 -0.72 4.60 -0.97
C GLU A 39 0.68 4.90 -1.48
N ARG A 40 1.31 5.99 -1.05
CA ARG A 40 2.71 6.32 -1.38
C ARG A 40 3.65 5.23 -0.87
N HIS A 41 3.55 4.85 0.41
CA HIS A 41 4.39 3.78 0.96
C HIS A 41 4.17 2.43 0.26
N ALA A 42 2.91 2.04 0.02
CA ALA A 42 2.61 0.80 -0.69
C ALA A 42 3.14 0.80 -2.13
N SER A 43 3.12 1.96 -2.78
CA SER A 43 3.66 2.14 -4.14
C SER A 43 5.18 2.06 -4.17
N GLU A 44 5.86 2.65 -3.19
CA GLU A 44 7.31 2.58 -3.03
C GLU A 44 7.77 1.14 -2.78
N ASP A 45 7.09 0.41 -1.89
CA ASP A 45 7.35 -1.00 -1.62
C ASP A 45 7.16 -1.86 -2.88
N ALA A 46 6.05 -1.67 -3.61
CA ALA A 46 5.78 -2.40 -4.85
C ALA A 46 6.82 -2.08 -5.94
N ARG A 47 7.26 -0.82 -6.06
CA ARG A 47 8.35 -0.44 -6.98
C ARG A 47 9.68 -1.08 -6.58
N SER A 48 9.98 -1.18 -5.29
CA SER A 48 11.20 -1.86 -4.82
C SER A 48 11.21 -3.34 -5.21
N VAL A 49 10.06 -4.02 -5.11
CA VAL A 49 9.91 -5.41 -5.57
C VAL A 49 10.10 -5.50 -7.09
N CYS A 50 9.41 -4.65 -7.86
CA CYS A 50 9.56 -4.61 -9.32
C CYS A 50 11.02 -4.36 -9.75
N LEU A 51 11.71 -3.42 -9.10
CA LEU A 51 13.10 -3.10 -9.39
C LEU A 51 14.03 -4.29 -9.12
N CYS A 52 13.76 -5.05 -8.05
CA CYS A 52 14.51 -6.25 -7.71
C CYS A 52 14.34 -7.36 -8.77
N GLU A 53 13.12 -7.54 -9.28
CA GLU A 53 12.79 -8.62 -10.24
C GLU A 53 13.20 -8.29 -11.69
N TYR A 54 12.92 -7.06 -12.14
CA TYR A 54 13.09 -6.67 -13.55
C TYR A 54 14.30 -5.75 -13.79
N GLY A 55 14.99 -5.31 -12.74
CA GLY A 55 16.11 -4.35 -12.82
C GLY A 55 15.67 -2.91 -13.13
N SER A 56 14.36 -2.71 -13.33
CA SER A 56 13.71 -1.46 -13.69
C SER A 56 12.34 -1.40 -13.02
N ALA A 57 11.83 -0.18 -12.79
CA ALA A 57 10.50 0.01 -12.24
C ALA A 57 9.87 1.32 -12.76
N PRO A 58 8.71 1.26 -13.43
CA PRO A 58 7.99 2.42 -13.91
C PRO A 58 7.71 3.42 -12.78
N ASP A 59 7.55 4.69 -13.14
CA ASP A 59 7.16 5.73 -12.19
C ASP A 59 5.71 5.51 -11.73
N VAL A 60 5.45 5.72 -10.43
CA VAL A 60 4.11 5.61 -9.84
C VAL A 60 3.75 6.95 -9.23
N LYS A 61 2.66 7.55 -9.74
CA LYS A 61 2.17 8.86 -9.29
C LYS A 61 0.88 8.69 -8.51
N VAL A 62 0.92 9.09 -7.24
CA VAL A 62 -0.23 9.10 -6.35
C VAL A 62 -0.88 10.47 -6.39
N TYR A 63 -2.18 10.51 -6.65
CA TYR A 63 -3.02 11.70 -6.65
C TYR A 63 -4.15 11.51 -5.65
N GLY A 64 -4.36 12.50 -4.79
CA GLY A 64 -5.44 12.51 -3.81
C GLY A 64 -5.36 13.77 -2.96
N ASP A 65 -6.36 13.98 -2.12
CA ASP A 65 -6.39 15.08 -1.16
C ASP A 65 -5.46 14.76 0.03
N PRO A 66 -4.36 15.51 0.25
CA PRO A 66 -3.44 15.26 1.34
C PRO A 66 -4.05 15.50 2.73
N ASP A 67 -5.12 16.30 2.81
CA ASP A 67 -5.82 16.63 4.06
C ASP A 67 -6.94 15.62 4.37
N PHE A 68 -7.25 14.72 3.43
CA PHE A 68 -8.26 13.69 3.65
C PHE A 68 -7.78 12.64 4.64
N ILE A 69 -8.54 12.49 5.73
CA ILE A 69 -8.28 11.52 6.79
C ILE A 69 -9.53 10.71 7.09
N PHE A 70 -9.36 9.41 7.35
CA PHE A 70 -10.45 8.59 7.87
C PHE A 70 -9.98 7.46 8.80
N PRO A 71 -10.84 6.96 9.71
CA PRO A 71 -10.49 5.83 10.56
C PRO A 71 -10.43 4.52 9.78
N TYR A 72 -9.27 3.84 9.80
CA TYR A 72 -9.12 2.53 9.15
C TYR A 72 -7.92 1.75 9.71
N VAL A 73 -7.70 0.54 9.19
CA VAL A 73 -6.53 -0.29 9.51
C VAL A 73 -5.46 -0.07 8.43
N PRO A 74 -4.36 0.67 8.69
CA PRO A 74 -3.40 1.06 7.65
C PRO A 74 -2.81 -0.13 6.89
N THR A 75 -2.50 -1.22 7.60
CA THR A 75 -1.95 -2.44 6.99
C THR A 75 -2.91 -3.11 5.99
N HIS A 76 -4.22 -2.99 6.18
CA HIS A 76 -5.19 -3.53 5.23
C HIS A 76 -5.17 -2.73 3.93
N LEU A 77 -5.19 -1.40 4.02
CA LEU A 77 -5.12 -0.53 2.85
C LEU A 77 -3.79 -0.70 2.12
N HIS A 78 -2.68 -0.70 2.85
CA HIS A 78 -1.34 -0.94 2.30
C HIS A 78 -1.29 -2.24 1.50
N LEU A 79 -1.76 -3.36 2.06
CA LEU A 79 -1.77 -4.64 1.35
C LEU A 79 -2.60 -4.59 0.05
N MET A 80 -3.79 -3.96 0.09
CA MET A 80 -4.64 -3.84 -1.09
C MET A 80 -3.94 -3.02 -2.19
N VAL A 81 -3.38 -1.86 -1.83
CA VAL A 81 -2.69 -0.98 -2.78
C VAL A 81 -1.42 -1.64 -3.31
N PHE A 82 -0.62 -2.25 -2.43
CA PHE A 82 0.60 -2.97 -2.79
C PHE A 82 0.34 -4.05 -3.84
N GLU A 83 -0.65 -4.91 -3.64
CA GLU A 83 -0.95 -5.98 -4.59
C GLU A 83 -1.44 -5.43 -5.94
N LEU A 84 -2.26 -4.38 -5.94
CA LEU A 84 -2.73 -3.73 -7.17
C LEU A 84 -1.59 -3.06 -7.94
N VAL A 85 -0.72 -2.32 -7.24
CA VAL A 85 0.40 -1.60 -7.85
C VAL A 85 1.44 -2.59 -8.35
N LYS A 86 1.79 -3.61 -7.56
CA LYS A 86 2.71 -4.69 -7.97
C LYS A 86 2.23 -5.36 -9.26
N ASN A 87 0.96 -5.73 -9.33
CA ASN A 87 0.40 -6.38 -10.52
C ASN A 87 0.41 -5.43 -11.74
N SER A 88 0.17 -4.13 -11.52
CA SER A 88 0.25 -3.13 -12.58
C SER A 88 1.69 -2.92 -13.08
N LEU A 89 2.67 -2.92 -12.18
CA LEU A 89 4.10 -2.83 -12.50
C LEU A 89 4.55 -4.03 -13.33
N CYS A 90 4.24 -5.25 -12.89
CA CYS A 90 4.55 -6.48 -13.65
C CYS A 90 3.97 -6.43 -15.06
N ALA A 91 2.70 -6.05 -15.20
CA ALA A 91 2.05 -5.98 -16.51
C ALA A 91 2.68 -4.92 -17.44
N VAL A 92 3.19 -3.82 -16.89
CA VAL A 92 3.88 -2.78 -17.66
C VAL A 92 5.27 -3.25 -18.08
N GLU A 93 6.06 -3.82 -17.17
CA GLU A 93 7.40 -4.35 -17.47
C GLU A 93 7.34 -5.47 -18.53
N GLU A 94 6.45 -6.45 -18.35
CA GLU A 94 6.29 -7.56 -19.31
C GLU A 94 5.97 -7.05 -20.72
N ARG A 95 5.14 -6.01 -20.84
CA ARG A 95 4.79 -5.43 -22.14
C ARG A 95 5.91 -4.63 -22.77
N ILE A 96 6.78 -4.00 -21.99
CA ILE A 96 7.88 -3.15 -22.48
C ILE A 96 9.09 -3.99 -22.85
N MET A 97 9.31 -5.14 -22.22
CA MET A 97 10.33 -6.08 -22.69
C MET A 97 10.15 -6.45 -24.16
N ASP A 98 8.91 -6.44 -24.65
CA ASP A 98 8.56 -6.70 -26.05
C ASP A 98 8.63 -5.46 -26.97
N LEU A 99 8.77 -4.25 -26.41
CA LEU A 99 8.65 -2.97 -27.12
C LEU A 99 9.76 -2.02 -26.66
N GLU A 100 10.68 -1.61 -27.54
CA GLU A 100 11.69 -0.55 -27.26
C GLU A 100 11.04 0.84 -27.03
N LYS A 101 10.23 0.97 -25.99
CA LYS A 101 9.45 2.16 -25.63
C LYS A 101 9.60 2.44 -24.15
N LEU A 102 9.50 3.72 -23.80
CA LEU A 102 9.50 4.15 -22.40
C LEU A 102 8.23 3.70 -21.68
N ALA A 103 8.39 3.24 -20.44
CA ALA A 103 7.26 2.84 -19.61
C ALA A 103 6.30 4.00 -19.33
N PRO A 104 4.98 3.83 -19.56
CA PRO A 104 4.02 4.81 -19.09
C PRO A 104 3.98 4.80 -17.55
N PRO A 105 3.80 5.97 -16.90
CA PRO A 105 3.66 6.02 -15.45
C PRO A 105 2.32 5.42 -15.01
N ILE A 106 2.34 4.66 -13.92
CA ILE A 106 1.14 4.16 -13.25
C ILE A 106 0.58 5.31 -12.39
N ARG A 107 -0.74 5.47 -12.40
CA ARG A 107 -1.43 6.53 -11.63
C ARG A 107 -2.40 5.92 -10.64
N ILE A 108 -2.29 6.33 -9.38
CA ILE A 108 -3.25 6.03 -8.32
C ILE A 108 -4.08 7.29 -8.12
N ILE A 109 -5.40 7.14 -8.10
CA ILE A 109 -6.36 8.24 -7.90
C ILE A 109 -7.20 7.87 -6.67
N GLY A 110 -6.91 8.53 -5.56
CA GLY A 110 -7.55 8.36 -4.26
C GLY A 110 -8.39 9.57 -3.86
#